data_AF-A0A1Y3QYK3-F1
#
_entry.id   AF-A0A1Y3QYK3-F1
#
_cell.length_a   1.000
_cell.length_b   1.000
_cell.length_c   1.000
_cell.angle_alpha   90.00
_cell.angle_beta   90.00
_cell.angle_gamma   90.00
#
_symmetry.space_group_name_H-M   'P 1'
#
loop_
_entity.id
_entity.type
_entity.pdbx_description
1 polymer ?
#
loop_
_entity_poly.entity_id
_entity_poly.type
_entity_poly.pdbx_seq_one_letter_code
_entity_poly.pdbx_strand_id
1 'polypeptide(L)' 'MNMQESDFRSALEIITRNNRITVSFNTPIADNYSQVYPLLIHESNASVLKQLHEAGFSMSMTKKGLEVSKY' A
#
# COMPACT_ATOMS: atom_id res chain seq x y z
N MET A 1 13.08 -2.33 3.73
CA MET A 1 13.13 -1.30 2.68
C MET A 1 12.10 -0.25 3.06
N ASN A 2 12.49 1.02 3.15
CA ASN A 2 11.54 2.10 3.46
C ASN A 2 11.11 2.73 2.13
N MET A 3 9.80 2.75 1.89
CA MET A 3 9.20 3.53 0.81
C MET A 3 9.55 5.01 1.00
N GLN A 4 9.96 5.70 -0.05
CA GLN A 4 10.21 7.14 -0.02
C GLN A 4 8.91 7.90 0.23
N GLU A 5 8.98 9.06 0.87
CA GLU A 5 7.79 9.88 1.17
C GLU A 5 7.04 10.30 -0.11
N SER A 6 7.77 10.57 -1.20
CA SER A 6 7.20 10.87 -2.52
C SER A 6 6.38 9.72 -3.09
N ASP A 7 6.86 8.49 -2.95
CA ASP A 7 6.16 7.30 -3.42
C ASP A 7 4.95 7.00 -2.54
N PHE A 8 5.06 7.21 -1.23
CA PHE A 8 3.94 7.10 -0.31
C PHE A 8 2.80 8.07 -0.67
N ARG A 9 3.13 9.34 -0.91
CA ARG A 9 2.16 10.35 -1.35
C ARG A 9 1.52 9.98 -2.69
N SER A 10 2.32 9.49 -3.63
CA SER A 10 1.83 9.06 -4.95
C SER A 10 0.86 7.88 -4.85
N ALA A 11 1.17 6.88 -4.02
CA ALA A 11 0.26 5.76 -3.77
C ALA A 11 -1.04 6.24 -3.10
N LEU A 12 -0.93 7.16 -2.13
CA LEU A 12 -2.09 7.73 -1.44
C LEU A 12 -3.01 8.50 -2.39
N GLU A 13 -2.46 9.27 -3.34
CA GLU A 13 -3.27 9.95 -4.36
C GLU A 13 -4.08 8.98 -5.22
N ILE A 14 -3.49 7.84 -5.61
CA ILE A 14 -4.18 6.82 -6.42
C ILE A 14 -5.32 6.19 -5.62
N ILE A 15 -5.06 5.89 -4.35
CA ILE A 15 -6.01 5.26 -3.43
C ILE A 15 -7.16 6.20 -3.10
N THR A 16 -6.87 7.44 -2.71
CA THR A 16 -7.89 8.40 -2.26
C THR A 16 -8.83 8.90 -3.37
N ARG A 17 -8.43 8.77 -4.65
CA ARG A 17 -9.29 9.05 -5.80
C ARG A 17 -10.43 8.05 -6.00
N ASN A 18 -10.46 6.95 -5.24
CA ASN A 18 -11.43 5.87 -5.38
C ASN A 18 -12.22 5.62 -4.08
N ASN A 19 -13.55 5.59 -4.17
CA ASN A 19 -14.44 5.63 -3.00
C ASN A 19 -14.70 4.28 -2.31
N ARG A 20 -14.06 3.19 -2.76
CA ARG A 20 -14.26 1.82 -2.24
C ARG A 20 -12.94 1.11 -2.04
N ILE A 21 -12.18 1.57 -1.06
CA ILE A 21 -10.91 0.96 -0.65
C ILE A 21 -10.84 1.02 0.88
N THR A 22 -10.35 -0.06 1.48
CA THR A 22 -10.01 -0.13 2.90
C THR A 22 -8.49 -0.31 3.02
N VAL A 23 -7.82 0.65 3.67
CA VAL A 23 -6.37 0.64 3.89
C VAL A 23 -6.00 0.82 5.36
N SER A 24 -4.82 0.34 5.73
CA SER A 24 -4.17 0.62 6.99
C SER A 24 -2.76 1.16 6.75
N PHE A 25 -2.33 2.09 7.60
CA PHE A 25 -1.01 2.70 7.53
C PHE A 25 -0.16 2.25 8.71
N ASN A 26 1.15 2.17 8.51
CA ASN A 26 2.12 1.82 9.55
C ASN A 26 1.72 0.57 10.33
N THR A 27 1.24 -0.46 9.62
CA THR A 27 0.79 -1.70 10.26
C THR A 27 2.01 -2.52 10.69
N PRO A 28 2.15 -2.89 11.97
CA PRO A 28 3.34 -3.61 12.44
C PRO A 28 3.46 -4.99 11.78
N ILE A 29 4.67 -5.31 11.35
CA ILE A 29 5.05 -6.61 10.80
C ILE A 29 5.36 -7.53 11.96
N ALA A 30 4.68 -8.67 12.05
CA ALA A 30 4.84 -9.63 13.15
C ALA A 30 4.81 -8.98 14.55
N ASP A 31 3.95 -7.97 14.73
CA ASP A 31 3.74 -7.20 15.97
C ASP A 31 4.99 -6.45 16.47
N ASN A 32 5.98 -6.26 15.60
CA ASN A 32 7.14 -5.43 15.84
C ASN A 32 6.93 -4.03 15.25
N TYR A 33 6.75 -3.01 16.09
CA TYR A 33 6.56 -1.63 15.65
C TYR A 33 7.82 -0.97 15.06
N SER A 34 8.99 -1.62 15.16
CA SER A 34 10.21 -1.16 14.48
C SER A 34 10.18 -1.48 12.98
N GLN A 35 9.28 -2.38 12.56
CA GLN A 35 9.09 -2.78 11.18
C GLN A 35 7.62 -2.72 10.83
N VAL A 36 7.25 -1.78 9.97
CA VAL A 36 5.84 -1.56 9.61
C VAL A 36 5.66 -1.70 8.11
N TYR A 37 4.48 -2.16 7.69
CA TYR A 37 3.97 -1.94 6.35
C TYR A 37 3.51 -0.49 6.25
N PRO A 38 4.16 0.35 5.42
CA PRO A 38 3.78 1.76 5.29
C PRO A 38 2.33 1.91 4.81
N LEU A 39 1.93 1.06 3.85
CA LEU A 39 0.60 1.03 3.28
C LEU A 39 0.16 -0.41 3.03
N LEU A 40 -1.00 -0.76 3.60
CA LEU A 40 -1.58 -2.09 3.49
C LEU A 40 -3.03 -1.97 3.00
N ILE A 41 -3.36 -2.62 1.90
CA ILE A 41 -4.71 -2.66 1.32
C ILE A 41 -5.41 -3.93 1.79
N HIS A 42 -6.58 -3.78 2.41
CA HIS A 42 -7.44 -4.90 2.82
C HIS A 42 -8.50 -5.20 1.77
N GLU A 43 -9.08 -4.13 1.22
CA GLU A 43 -10.12 -4.20 0.21
C GLU A 43 -9.81 -3.15 -0.85
N SER A 44 -9.85 -3.53 -2.12
CA SER A 44 -9.65 -2.61 -3.24
C SER A 44 -10.43 -3.08 -4.46
N ASN A 45 -10.50 -2.19 -5.45
CA ASN A 45 -11.03 -2.54 -6.76
C ASN A 45 -9.90 -2.76 -7.78
N ALA A 46 -10.20 -3.49 -8.86
CA ALA A 46 -9.21 -3.82 -9.88
C ALA A 46 -8.60 -2.58 -10.58
N SER A 47 -9.34 -1.47 -10.68
CA SER A 47 -8.83 -0.24 -11.30
C SER A 47 -7.70 0.38 -10.48
N VAL A 48 -7.80 0.35 -9.16
CA VAL A 48 -6.79 0.89 -8.24
C VAL A 48 -5.53 0.04 -8.32
N LEU A 49 -5.67 -1.28 -8.27
CA LEU A 49 -4.52 -2.20 -8.37
C LEU A 49 -3.79 -2.02 -9.70
N LYS A 50 -4.55 -1.83 -10.79
CA LYS A 50 -3.98 -1.51 -12.10
C LYS A 50 -3.21 -0.19 -12.10
N GLN A 51 -3.78 0.88 -11.54
CA GLN A 51 -3.11 2.19 -11.46
C GLN A 51 -1.84 2.15 -10.61
N LEU A 52 -1.85 1.40 -9.50
CA LEU A 52 -0.65 1.19 -8.67
C LEU A 52 0.44 0.45 -9.46
N HIS A 53 0.08 -0.61 -10.18
CA HIS A 53 1.02 -1.34 -11.03
C HIS A 53 1.60 -0.44 -12.14
N GLU A 54 0.75 0.33 -12.83
CA GLU A 54 1.17 1.27 -13.89
C GLU A 54 2.06 2.40 -13.35
N ALA A 55 1.85 2.82 -12.10
CA ALA A 55 2.70 3.80 -11.41
C ALA A 55 4.02 3.20 -10.87
N GLY A 56 4.28 1.91 -11.15
CA GLY A 56 5.51 1.21 -10.78
C GLY A 56 5.56 0.72 -9.34
N PHE A 57 4.41 0.62 -8.66
CA PHE A 57 4.36 0.00 -7.34
C PHE A 57 4.34 -1.53 -7.45
N SER A 58 5.12 -2.16 -6.59
CA SER A 58 5.05 -3.60 -6.32
C SER A 58 4.00 -3.88 -5.27
N MET A 59 3.26 -4.97 -5.46
CA MET A 59 2.20 -5.40 -4.54
C MET A 59 2.45 -6.85 -4.10
N SER A 60 2.54 -7.06 -2.79
CA SER A 60 2.86 -8.36 -2.20
C SER A 60 1.76 -8.80 -1.24
N MET A 61 1.24 -10.01 -1.43
CA MET A 61 0.22 -10.53 -0.53
C MET A 61 0.85 -10.94 0.81
N THR A 62 0.33 -10.42 1.91
CA THR A 62 0.74 -10.75 3.27
C THR A 62 -0.41 -11.39 4.05
N LYS A 63 -0.14 -11.93 5.24
CA LYS A 63 -1.20 -12.42 6.14
C LYS A 63 -2.17 -11.33 6.59
N LYS A 64 -1.74 -10.07 6.62
CA LYS A 64 -2.55 -8.94 7.10
C LYS A 64 -3.27 -8.21 5.97
N GLY A 65 -2.88 -8.40 4.70
CA GLY A 65 -3.43 -7.67 3.55
C GLY A 65 -2.43 -7.58 2.39
N LEU A 66 -2.75 -6.78 1.38
CA LEU A 66 -1.88 -6.53 0.23
C LEU A 66 -0.95 -5.35 0.54
N GLU A 67 0.34 -5.62 0.70
CA GLU A 67 1.37 -4.60 0.90
C GLU A 67 1.63 -3.86 -0.40
N VAL A 68 1.72 -2.53 -0.34
CA VAL A 68 2.18 -1.70 -1.46
C VAL A 68 3.58 -1.18 -1.15
N SER A 69 4.53 -1.46 -2.03
CA SER A 69 5.93 -1.07 -1.92
C SER A 69 6.47 -0.54 -3.25
N LYS A 70 7.56 0.21 -3.23
CA LYS A 70 8.26 0.67 -4.43
C LYS A 70 9.76 0.66 -4.17
N TYR A 71 10.53 0.15 -5.13
CA TYR A 71 11.98 -0.01 -5.06
C TYR A 71 12.70 1.26 -5.51
#